data_AF-A0A3D4SVW1-F1
#
_entry.id   AF-A0A3D4SVW1-F1
#
_cell.length_a   1.000
_cell.length_b   1.000
_cell.length_c   1.000
_cell.angle_alpha   90.00
_cell.angle_beta   90.00
_cell.angle_gamma   90.00
#
_symmetry.space_group_name_H-M   'P 1'
#
loop_
_entity.id
_entity.type
_entity.pdbx_description
1 polymer ?
#
loop_
_entity_poly.entity_id
_entity_poly.type
_entity_poly.pdbx_seq_one_letter_code
_entity_poly.pdbx_strand_id
1 'polypeptide(L)'
;LSEQLGWDIVPRTWSGDGPFGPGMLQLWQEVDPAQDPVDLVPAGEIPDGWHHVLDGLTPDETPVSVVHEDSPELRRMALFDVLANNADRKGAHILAMADGHRFGVDHGLTFHTAPRLRTVLWGWTGSALTAAEQDAVAGVRTALDADFGARLGELLSADEVVALARRCEVLLAEPVFPGPAGDMPAVPWPVF
;
A
#
# COMPACT_ATOMS: atom_id res chain seq x y z
N LEU A 1 3.05 -10.18 6.29
CA LEU A 1 2.01 -9.97 5.25
C LEU A 1 2.61 -9.97 3.84
N SER A 2 3.60 -9.13 3.53
CA SER A 2 4.23 -9.09 2.20
C SER A 2 4.79 -10.46 1.76
N GLU A 3 5.56 -11.13 2.64
CA GLU A 3 6.03 -12.49 2.42
C GLU A 3 4.90 -13.52 2.23
N GLN A 4 3.79 -13.36 2.97
CA GLN A 4 2.63 -14.25 2.88
C GLN A 4 1.90 -14.12 1.52
N LEU A 5 1.92 -12.92 0.94
CA LEU A 5 1.40 -12.65 -0.40
C LEU A 5 2.36 -13.10 -1.51
N GLY A 6 3.64 -13.29 -1.19
CA GLY A 6 4.67 -13.70 -2.15
C GLY A 6 5.05 -12.61 -3.16
N TRP A 7 4.73 -11.34 -2.87
CA TRP A 7 4.95 -10.22 -3.80
C TRP A 7 6.19 -9.38 -3.49
N ASP A 8 6.87 -9.65 -2.37
CA ASP A 8 8.10 -8.95 -1.96
C ASP A 8 7.99 -7.41 -1.98
N ILE A 9 6.81 -6.89 -1.61
CA ILE A 9 6.52 -5.44 -1.56
C ILE A 9 7.38 -4.72 -0.53
N VAL A 10 7.68 -5.34 0.62
CA VAL A 10 8.37 -4.65 1.71
C VAL A 10 9.80 -5.14 1.74
N PRO A 11 10.83 -4.28 1.59
CA PRO A 11 12.21 -4.67 1.79
C PRO A 11 12.35 -5.38 3.12
N ARG A 12 13.22 -6.38 3.19
CA ARG A 12 13.41 -7.18 4.38
C ARG A 12 13.56 -6.29 5.62
N THR A 13 12.64 -6.45 6.56
CA THR A 13 12.61 -5.72 7.82
C THR A 13 12.75 -6.69 8.99
N TRP A 14 13.64 -6.37 9.92
CA TRP A 14 13.89 -7.13 11.14
C TRP A 14 13.46 -6.33 12.36
N SER A 15 12.83 -6.98 13.33
CA SER A 15 12.70 -6.46 14.69
C SER A 15 13.95 -6.79 15.50
N GLY A 16 14.40 -5.88 16.35
CA GLY A 16 15.53 -6.14 17.24
C GLY A 16 15.77 -5.01 18.24
N ASP A 17 16.74 -5.22 19.13
CA ASP A 17 17.14 -4.21 20.10
C ASP A 17 18.12 -3.20 19.49
N GLY A 18 17.82 -1.92 19.67
CA GLY A 18 18.70 -0.80 19.35
C GLY A 18 19.21 -0.09 20.61
N PRO A 19 20.09 0.92 20.43
CA PRO A 19 20.65 1.69 21.55
C PRO A 19 19.60 2.45 22.38
N PHE A 20 18.37 2.60 21.85
CA PHE A 20 17.25 3.28 22.51
C PHE A 20 16.07 2.33 22.82
N GLY A 21 16.30 1.01 22.80
CA GLY A 21 15.28 -0.01 23.04
C GLY A 21 14.87 -0.75 21.76
N PRO A 22 13.80 -1.56 21.83
CA PRO A 22 13.31 -2.32 20.69
C PRO A 22 12.92 -1.42 19.52
N GLY A 23 13.22 -1.87 18.30
CA GLY A 23 12.91 -1.17 17.08
C GLY A 23 12.96 -2.09 15.87
N MET A 24 13.02 -1.49 14.69
CA MET A 24 13.15 -2.22 13.42
C MET A 24 14.31 -1.70 12.58
N LEU A 25 14.91 -2.59 11.81
CA LEU A 25 15.91 -2.29 10.79
C LEU A 25 15.35 -2.76 9.45
N GLN A 26 15.36 -1.91 8.44
CA GLN A 26 14.92 -2.26 7.09
C GLN A 26 16.10 -2.24 6.14
N LEU A 27 16.19 -3.24 5.26
CA LEU A 27 17.25 -3.35 4.27
C LEU A 27 17.16 -2.18 3.28
N TRP A 28 18.25 -1.41 3.18
CA TRP A 28 18.38 -0.34 2.20
C TRP A 28 18.25 -0.85 0.77
N GLN A 29 17.54 -0.11 -0.07
CA GLN A 29 17.37 -0.39 -1.49
C GLN A 29 17.92 0.79 -2.30
N GLU A 30 18.72 0.50 -3.32
CA GLU A 30 19.30 1.51 -4.20
C GLU A 30 18.34 1.80 -5.35
N VAL A 31 17.61 2.92 -5.27
CA VAL A 31 16.58 3.28 -6.25
C VAL A 31 17.19 3.66 -7.60
N ASP A 32 16.45 3.40 -8.68
CA ASP A 32 16.76 3.95 -9.99
C ASP A 32 16.23 5.40 -10.08
N PRO A 33 17.11 6.42 -10.10
CA PRO A 33 16.68 7.82 -10.10
C PRO A 33 16.02 8.26 -11.42
N ALA A 34 15.97 7.39 -12.43
CA ALA A 34 15.30 7.67 -13.70
C ALA A 34 13.81 7.23 -13.72
N GLN A 35 13.31 6.66 -12.63
CA GLN A 35 11.96 6.13 -12.54
C GLN A 35 11.20 6.75 -11.36
N ASP A 36 10.13 7.49 -11.69
CA ASP A 36 9.16 7.99 -10.71
C ASP A 36 7.83 7.26 -10.94
N PRO A 37 7.37 6.41 -10.00
CA PRO A 37 6.14 5.63 -10.15
C PRO A 37 4.86 6.43 -9.84
N VAL A 38 5.02 7.63 -9.27
CA VAL A 38 3.96 8.61 -8.95
C VAL A 38 4.50 9.97 -9.35
N ASP A 39 3.67 10.80 -9.98
CA ASP A 39 4.11 12.11 -10.49
C ASP A 39 3.00 13.17 -10.42
N LEU A 40 3.38 14.43 -10.63
CA LEU A 40 2.50 15.58 -10.82
C LEU A 40 2.55 16.03 -12.28
N VAL A 41 1.42 15.92 -12.97
CA VAL A 41 1.29 16.39 -14.35
C VAL A 41 0.38 17.63 -14.40
N PRO A 42 0.42 18.44 -15.48
CA PRO A 42 -0.60 19.46 -15.70
C PRO A 42 -2.00 18.87 -15.64
N ALA A 43 -2.95 19.61 -15.06
CA ALA A 43 -4.29 19.07 -14.80
C ALA A 43 -4.95 18.52 -16.08
N GLY A 44 -5.35 17.25 -16.05
CA GLY A 44 -5.98 16.55 -17.17
C GLY A 44 -5.03 16.02 -18.25
N GLU A 45 -3.73 16.30 -18.18
CA GLU A 45 -2.71 15.78 -19.12
C GLU A 45 -2.14 14.43 -18.62
N ILE A 46 -3.03 13.46 -18.40
CA ILE A 46 -2.66 12.13 -17.88
C ILE A 46 -1.98 11.32 -19.01
N PRO A 47 -0.73 10.87 -18.84
CA PRO A 47 -0.04 10.07 -19.85
C PRO A 47 -0.69 8.69 -20.06
N ASP A 48 -0.47 8.09 -21.23
CA ASP A 48 -0.87 6.70 -21.47
C ASP A 48 -0.17 5.75 -20.48
N GLY A 49 -0.92 4.80 -19.93
CA GLY A 49 -0.39 3.86 -18.93
C GLY A 49 -0.28 4.43 -17.52
N TRP A 50 -0.98 5.54 -17.23
CA TRP A 50 -1.05 6.14 -15.90
C TRP A 50 -2.51 6.31 -15.46
N HIS A 51 -2.74 6.17 -14.15
CA HIS A 51 -4.03 6.46 -13.54
C HIS A 51 -4.05 7.82 -12.86
N HIS A 52 -5.17 8.50 -12.97
CA HIS A 52 -5.49 9.69 -12.19
C HIS A 52 -5.80 9.32 -10.74
N VAL A 53 -5.38 10.18 -9.81
CA VAL A 53 -5.63 10.03 -8.37
C VAL A 53 -6.49 11.17 -7.85
N LEU A 54 -6.02 12.41 -8.03
CA LEU A 54 -6.72 13.63 -7.61
C LEU A 54 -6.16 14.85 -8.34
N ASP A 55 -6.94 15.90 -8.37
CA ASP A 55 -6.50 17.23 -8.81
C ASP A 55 -6.12 18.11 -7.62
N GLY A 56 -5.17 19.00 -7.84
CA GLY A 56 -4.67 19.95 -6.84
C GLY A 56 -4.14 21.23 -7.47
N LEU A 57 -3.58 22.08 -6.61
CA LEU A 57 -2.92 23.32 -7.00
C LEU A 57 -1.50 23.31 -6.45
N THR A 58 -0.54 23.78 -7.25
CA THR A 58 0.80 24.11 -6.74
C THR A 58 0.73 25.36 -5.84
N PRO A 59 1.81 25.70 -5.12
CA PRO A 59 1.86 26.95 -4.35
C PRO A 59 1.61 28.21 -5.17
N ASP A 60 1.87 28.17 -6.48
CA ASP A 60 1.65 29.29 -7.42
C ASP A 60 0.25 29.23 -8.09
N GLU A 61 -0.68 28.46 -7.54
CA GLU A 61 -2.05 28.26 -8.04
C GLU A 61 -2.13 27.60 -9.43
N THR A 62 -1.09 26.89 -9.85
CA THR A 62 -1.11 26.11 -11.11
C THR A 62 -1.89 24.81 -10.91
N PRO A 63 -2.92 24.51 -11.73
CA PRO A 63 -3.64 23.24 -11.67
C PRO A 63 -2.76 22.05 -12.06
N VAL A 64 -2.73 21.03 -11.22
CA VAL A 64 -1.99 19.77 -11.43
C VAL A 64 -2.85 18.57 -11.08
N SER A 65 -2.52 17.41 -11.65
CA SER A 65 -3.09 16.12 -11.27
C SER A 65 -1.99 15.23 -10.68
N VAL A 66 -2.29 14.56 -9.56
CA VAL A 66 -1.47 13.46 -9.05
C VAL A 66 -1.82 12.21 -9.86
N VAL A 67 -0.80 11.53 -10.38
CA VAL A 67 -0.94 10.32 -11.18
C VAL A 67 0.01 9.22 -10.68
N HIS A 68 -0.29 7.96 -10.96
CA HIS A 68 0.64 6.84 -10.76
C HIS A 68 0.65 5.88 -11.96
N GLU A 69 1.75 5.13 -12.14
CA GLU A 69 1.85 4.15 -13.23
C GLU A 69 0.78 3.04 -13.09
N ASP A 70 0.25 2.57 -14.21
CA ASP A 70 -0.62 1.39 -14.31
C ASP A 70 0.23 0.13 -14.48
N SER A 71 1.01 -0.23 -13.45
CA SER A 71 1.87 -1.41 -13.45
C SER A 71 1.31 -2.55 -12.58
N PRO A 72 1.52 -3.82 -12.95
CA PRO A 72 1.22 -4.95 -12.07
C PRO A 72 1.90 -4.87 -10.70
N GLU A 73 3.11 -4.30 -10.65
CA GLU A 73 3.92 -4.13 -9.44
C GLU A 73 3.27 -3.14 -8.46
N LEU A 74 2.88 -1.95 -8.92
CA LEU A 74 2.14 -1.01 -8.08
C LEU A 74 0.75 -1.52 -7.71
N ARG A 75 0.08 -2.25 -8.60
CA ARG A 75 -1.24 -2.81 -8.31
C ARG A 75 -1.19 -3.82 -7.15
N ARG A 76 -0.15 -4.64 -7.08
CA ARG A 76 0.12 -5.52 -5.92
C ARG A 76 0.36 -4.70 -4.65
N MET A 77 1.08 -3.58 -4.74
CA MET A 77 1.29 -2.67 -3.61
C MET A 77 -0.02 -2.03 -3.14
N ALA A 78 -0.89 -1.59 -4.06
CA ALA A 78 -2.19 -1.03 -3.74
C ALA A 78 -3.07 -2.05 -2.98
N LEU A 79 -3.09 -3.30 -3.44
CA LEU A 79 -3.81 -4.37 -2.75
C LEU A 79 -3.17 -4.71 -1.39
N PHE A 80 -1.84 -4.71 -1.30
CA PHE A 80 -1.15 -4.82 -0.03
C PHE A 80 -1.55 -3.70 0.95
N ASP A 81 -1.61 -2.45 0.50
CA ASP A 81 -1.98 -1.30 1.32
C ASP A 81 -3.44 -1.39 1.81
N VAL A 82 -4.36 -1.93 0.98
CA VAL A 82 -5.74 -2.24 1.39
C VAL A 82 -5.77 -3.24 2.55
N LEU A 83 -5.04 -4.36 2.41
CA LEU A 83 -5.00 -5.40 3.45
C LEU A 83 -4.29 -4.90 4.71
N ALA A 84 -3.17 -4.20 4.55
CA ALA A 84 -2.41 -3.60 5.63
C ALA A 84 -3.10 -2.38 6.26
N ASN A 85 -4.13 -1.82 5.62
CA ASN A 85 -4.79 -0.58 6.03
C ASN A 85 -3.78 0.56 6.26
N ASN A 86 -2.93 0.77 5.25
CA ASN A 86 -1.82 1.72 5.32
C ASN A 86 -2.34 3.16 5.32
N ALA A 87 -2.06 3.91 6.37
CA ALA A 87 -2.55 5.26 6.55
C ALA A 87 -1.65 6.34 5.96
N ASP A 88 -0.53 5.99 5.32
CA ASP A 88 0.45 6.97 4.88
C ASP A 88 1.25 6.57 3.64
N ARG A 89 0.63 5.97 2.61
CA ARG A 89 1.32 5.67 1.35
C ARG A 89 1.49 6.93 0.49
N LYS A 90 2.67 7.53 0.53
CA LYS A 90 3.11 8.64 -0.32
C LYS A 90 3.88 8.15 -1.55
N GLY A 91 4.04 9.01 -2.55
CA GLY A 91 4.86 8.75 -3.73
C GLY A 91 6.31 8.42 -3.37
N ALA A 92 6.95 9.19 -2.47
CA ALA A 92 8.34 8.93 -2.07
C ALA A 92 8.51 7.67 -1.21
N HIS A 93 7.42 7.02 -0.79
CA HIS A 93 7.47 5.74 -0.09
C HIS A 93 7.52 4.55 -1.07
N ILE A 94 7.52 4.81 -2.38
CA ILE A 94 7.57 3.82 -3.44
C ILE A 94 8.94 3.91 -4.09
N LEU A 95 9.73 2.85 -3.92
CA LEU A 95 11.09 2.75 -4.43
C LEU A 95 11.06 1.99 -5.75
N ALA A 96 11.36 2.68 -6.85
CA ALA A 96 11.48 2.09 -8.17
C ALA A 96 12.86 1.48 -8.36
N MET A 97 12.90 0.18 -8.69
CA MET A 97 14.14 -0.55 -8.93
C MET A 97 14.47 -0.62 -10.42
N ALA A 98 15.77 -0.74 -10.74
CA ALA A 98 16.26 -0.84 -12.12
C ALA A 98 15.76 -2.09 -12.87
N ASP A 99 15.36 -3.14 -12.15
CA ASP A 99 14.78 -4.37 -12.70
C ASP A 99 13.25 -4.30 -12.86
N GLY A 100 12.64 -3.16 -12.54
CA GLY A 100 11.20 -2.94 -12.62
C GLY A 100 10.45 -3.26 -11.33
N HIS A 101 11.10 -3.82 -10.29
CA HIS A 101 10.44 -4.07 -9.02
C HIS A 101 10.04 -2.75 -8.32
N ARG A 102 9.02 -2.84 -7.45
CA ARG A 102 8.52 -1.72 -6.65
C ARG A 102 8.51 -2.12 -5.18
N PHE A 103 9.41 -1.55 -4.40
CA PHE A 103 9.38 -1.70 -2.94
C PHE A 103 8.56 -0.57 -2.32
N GLY A 104 7.78 -0.89 -1.29
CA GLY A 104 7.18 0.06 -0.38
C GLY A 104 8.02 0.19 0.88
N VAL A 105 8.16 1.41 1.39
CA VAL A 105 8.77 1.70 2.70
C VAL A 105 7.80 2.45 3.60
N ASP A 106 8.26 2.74 4.83
CA ASP A 106 7.54 3.51 5.85
C ASP A 106 6.15 2.95 6.21
N HIS A 107 6.12 1.70 6.69
CA HIS A 107 4.90 1.00 7.08
C HIS A 107 4.51 1.19 8.55
N GLY A 108 5.05 2.22 9.22
CA GLY A 108 4.83 2.46 10.64
C GLY A 108 3.38 2.77 11.02
N LEU A 109 2.56 3.15 10.03
CA LEU A 109 1.14 3.52 10.20
C LEU A 109 0.23 2.52 9.47
N THR A 110 0.29 1.25 9.90
CA THR A 110 -0.50 0.14 9.31
C THR A 110 -1.28 -0.63 10.40
N PHE A 111 -2.10 -1.57 9.97
CA PHE A 111 -2.87 -2.54 10.77
C PHE A 111 -3.91 -1.98 11.73
N HIS A 112 -4.19 -0.68 11.69
CA HIS A 112 -5.28 -0.06 12.45
C HIS A 112 -6.59 -0.87 12.35
N THR A 113 -7.31 -0.92 13.46
CA THR A 113 -8.63 -1.58 13.55
C THR A 113 -9.71 -0.78 12.81
N ALA A 114 -9.67 0.55 12.91
CA ALA A 114 -10.52 1.46 12.17
C ALA A 114 -10.04 1.64 10.72
N PRO A 115 -10.92 1.94 9.75
CA PRO A 115 -10.50 2.27 8.39
C PRO A 115 -9.63 3.53 8.42
N ARG A 116 -8.38 3.38 7.99
CA ARG A 116 -7.36 4.44 8.00
C ARG A 116 -6.60 4.52 6.69
N LEU A 117 -6.94 3.71 5.68
CA LEU A 117 -6.25 3.66 4.38
C LEU A 117 -6.17 5.07 3.77
N ARG A 118 -4.93 5.55 3.57
CA ARG A 118 -4.63 6.74 2.78
C ARG A 118 -3.46 6.43 1.87
N THR A 119 -3.67 6.60 0.57
CA THR A 119 -2.68 6.21 -0.43
C THR A 119 -2.71 7.09 -1.65
N VAL A 120 -1.58 7.27 -2.32
CA VAL A 120 -1.53 7.85 -3.67
C VAL A 120 -1.90 6.84 -4.75
N LEU A 121 -2.25 5.59 -4.40
CA LEU A 121 -2.57 4.50 -5.33
C LEU A 121 -4.09 4.29 -5.53
N TRP A 122 -4.89 5.35 -5.46
CA TRP A 122 -6.35 5.26 -5.63
C TRP A 122 -6.82 5.05 -7.07
N GLY A 123 -5.93 5.06 -8.07
CA GLY A 123 -6.30 4.98 -9.47
C GLY A 123 -7.08 3.72 -9.86
N TRP A 124 -6.95 2.63 -9.08
CA TRP A 124 -7.74 1.41 -9.30
C TRP A 124 -9.09 1.37 -8.56
N THR A 125 -9.51 2.42 -7.86
CA THR A 125 -10.78 2.43 -7.11
C THR A 125 -11.96 1.92 -7.96
N GLY A 126 -12.71 0.95 -7.44
CA GLY A 126 -13.84 0.32 -8.13
C GLY A 126 -13.46 -0.70 -9.22
N SER A 127 -12.17 -0.86 -9.55
CA SER A 127 -11.71 -1.90 -10.47
C SER A 127 -11.87 -3.28 -9.85
N ALA A 128 -12.32 -4.26 -10.63
CA ALA A 128 -12.41 -5.64 -10.19
C ALA A 128 -11.03 -6.23 -9.85
N LEU A 129 -10.98 -7.07 -8.82
CA LEU A 129 -9.83 -7.92 -8.52
C LEU A 129 -9.79 -9.07 -9.52
N THR A 130 -8.60 -9.38 -10.02
CA THR A 130 -8.35 -10.58 -10.81
C THR A 130 -8.50 -11.84 -9.96
N ALA A 131 -8.67 -13.00 -10.61
CA ALA A 131 -8.72 -14.27 -9.89
C ALA A 131 -7.46 -14.53 -9.04
N ALA A 132 -6.28 -14.20 -9.56
CA ALA A 132 -5.02 -14.34 -8.83
C ALA A 132 -4.92 -13.43 -7.60
N GLU A 133 -5.48 -12.21 -7.67
CA GLU A 133 -5.57 -11.30 -6.54
C GLU A 133 -6.53 -11.82 -5.46
N GLN A 134 -7.68 -12.35 -5.87
CA GLN A 134 -8.64 -12.99 -4.97
C GLN A 134 -8.03 -14.23 -4.29
N ASP A 135 -7.33 -15.08 -5.04
CA ASP A 135 -6.63 -16.26 -4.51
C ASP A 135 -5.57 -15.86 -3.47
N ALA A 136 -4.81 -14.78 -3.72
CA ALA A 136 -3.84 -14.26 -2.76
C ALA A 136 -4.51 -13.77 -1.47
N VAL A 137 -5.62 -13.04 -1.58
CA VAL A 137 -6.41 -12.57 -0.41
C VAL A 137 -7.00 -13.76 0.36
N ALA A 138 -7.55 -14.76 -0.32
CA ALA A 138 -8.06 -15.98 0.29
C ALA A 138 -6.95 -16.79 0.98
N GLY A 139 -5.76 -16.81 0.38
CA GLY A 139 -4.56 -17.39 0.97
C GLY A 139 -4.16 -16.71 2.27
N VAL A 140 -4.13 -15.37 2.31
CA VAL A 140 -3.91 -14.61 3.55
C VAL A 140 -4.99 -14.94 4.59
N ARG A 141 -6.27 -14.91 4.20
CA ARG A 141 -7.37 -15.19 5.12
C ARG A 141 -7.24 -16.57 5.75
N THR A 142 -6.92 -17.59 4.97
CA THR A 142 -6.74 -18.97 5.45
C THR A 142 -5.52 -19.06 6.37
N ALA A 143 -4.41 -18.40 6.02
CA ALA A 143 -3.19 -18.42 6.81
C ALA A 143 -3.36 -17.76 8.19
N LEU A 144 -4.29 -16.82 8.34
CA LEU A 144 -4.61 -16.20 9.64
C LEU A 144 -5.18 -17.18 10.67
N ASP A 145 -5.79 -18.28 10.24
CA ASP A 145 -6.26 -19.34 11.15
C ASP A 145 -5.18 -20.42 11.40
N ALA A 146 -3.96 -20.21 10.91
CA ALA A 146 -2.81 -21.10 11.01
C ALA A 146 -1.58 -20.39 11.60
N ASP A 147 -0.38 -20.91 11.34
CA ASP A 147 0.89 -20.41 11.89
C ASP A 147 1.15 -18.92 11.59
N PHE A 148 0.65 -18.39 10.48
CA PHE A 148 0.81 -16.98 10.15
C PHE A 148 0.02 -16.07 11.10
N GLY A 149 -1.19 -16.46 11.51
CA GLY A 149 -1.96 -15.74 12.52
C GLY A 149 -1.28 -15.72 13.88
N ALA A 150 -0.73 -16.86 14.31
CA ALA A 150 0.02 -16.96 15.57
C ALA A 150 1.25 -16.02 15.57
N ARG A 151 2.04 -16.03 14.48
CA ARG A 151 3.20 -15.14 14.32
C ARG A 151 2.81 -13.67 14.29
N LEU A 152 1.68 -13.32 13.66
CA LEU A 152 1.17 -11.94 13.69
C LEU A 152 0.72 -11.53 15.08
N GLY A 153 0.11 -12.43 15.86
CA GLY A 153 -0.32 -12.16 17.24
C GLY A 153 0.83 -11.88 18.22
N GLU A 154 2.08 -12.22 17.87
CA GLU A 154 3.27 -11.80 18.61
C GLU A 154 3.64 -10.33 18.36
N LEU A 155 3.15 -9.73 17.25
CA LEU A 155 3.51 -8.40 16.79
C LEU A 155 2.35 -7.39 16.84
N LEU A 156 1.12 -7.89 16.72
CA LEU A 156 -0.12 -7.13 16.65
C LEU A 156 -1.07 -7.55 17.77
N SER A 157 -1.95 -6.65 18.16
CA SER A 157 -3.06 -6.98 19.06
C SER A 157 -4.07 -7.92 18.40
N ALA A 158 -4.83 -8.64 19.21
CA ALA A 158 -5.89 -9.53 18.72
C ALA A 158 -6.91 -8.78 17.85
N ASP A 159 -7.27 -7.55 18.22
CA ASP A 159 -8.24 -6.74 17.46
C ASP A 159 -7.70 -6.34 16.09
N GLU A 160 -6.39 -6.06 15.95
CA GLU A 160 -5.75 -5.74 14.67
C GLU A 160 -5.70 -6.95 13.74
N VAL A 161 -5.45 -8.14 14.29
CA VAL A 161 -5.49 -9.40 13.53
C VAL A 161 -6.92 -9.70 13.06
N VAL A 162 -7.92 -9.54 13.93
CA VAL A 162 -9.35 -9.66 13.56
C VAL A 162 -9.72 -8.65 12.48
N ALA A 163 -9.24 -7.41 12.57
CA ALA A 163 -9.50 -6.38 11.57
C ALA A 163 -8.89 -6.75 10.20
N LEU A 164 -7.68 -7.32 10.16
CA LEU A 164 -7.09 -7.83 8.93
C LEU A 164 -7.92 -8.98 8.32
N ALA A 165 -8.37 -9.94 9.14
CA ALA A 165 -9.22 -11.04 8.68
C ALA A 165 -10.52 -10.49 8.06
N ARG A 166 -11.17 -9.54 8.73
CA ARG A 166 -12.37 -8.88 8.24
C ARG A 166 -12.14 -8.14 6.93
N ARG A 167 -11.01 -7.45 6.76
CA ARG A 167 -10.67 -6.79 5.49
C ARG A 167 -10.54 -7.80 4.35
N CYS A 168 -9.93 -8.96 4.60
CA CYS A 168 -9.87 -10.03 3.62
C CYS A 168 -11.28 -10.54 3.27
N GLU A 169 -12.13 -10.79 4.27
CA GLU A 169 -13.50 -11.28 4.06
C GLU A 169 -14.37 -10.30 3.26
N VAL A 170 -14.31 -9.00 3.57
CA VAL A 170 -15.03 -7.96 2.83
C VAL A 170 -14.58 -7.94 1.37
N LEU A 171 -13.26 -7.97 1.14
CA LEU A 171 -12.70 -7.91 -0.20
C LEU A 171 -12.99 -9.16 -1.04
N LEU A 172 -13.17 -10.33 -0.40
CA LEU A 172 -13.60 -11.54 -1.11
C LEU A 172 -15.12 -11.57 -1.38
N ALA A 173 -15.92 -10.95 -0.51
CA ALA A 173 -17.35 -10.81 -0.71
C ALA A 173 -17.68 -9.82 -1.84
N GLU A 174 -16.90 -8.75 -1.95
CA GLU A 174 -17.01 -7.73 -3.00
C GLU A 174 -15.61 -7.50 -3.62
N PRO A 175 -15.24 -8.29 -4.66
CA PRO A 175 -13.89 -8.32 -5.22
C PRO A 175 -13.62 -7.13 -6.15
N VAL A 176 -13.67 -5.92 -5.57
CA VAL A 176 -13.27 -4.66 -6.20
C VAL A 176 -12.34 -3.88 -5.28
N PHE A 177 -11.44 -3.08 -5.85
CA PHE A 177 -10.64 -2.16 -5.06
C PHE A 177 -11.57 -1.17 -4.33
N PRO A 178 -11.46 -1.05 -2.99
CA PRO A 178 -12.35 -0.18 -2.23
C PRO A 178 -12.05 1.29 -2.50
N GLY A 179 -13.05 2.15 -2.28
CA GLY A 179 -12.84 3.59 -2.22
C GLY A 179 -12.41 4.07 -0.82
N PRO A 180 -12.06 5.36 -0.68
CA PRO A 180 -11.74 5.96 0.62
C PRO A 180 -12.90 5.83 1.61
N ALA A 181 -12.58 5.59 2.89
CA ALA A 181 -13.54 5.46 3.97
C ALA A 181 -13.00 6.06 5.28
N GLY A 182 -13.90 6.45 6.18
CA GLY A 182 -13.56 7.12 7.44
C GLY A 182 -13.46 8.64 7.30
N ASP A 183 -12.99 9.30 8.36
CA ASP A 183 -13.03 10.76 8.48
C ASP A 183 -11.73 11.47 8.04
N MET A 184 -10.72 10.70 7.65
CA MET A 184 -9.43 11.23 7.23
C MET A 184 -9.42 11.53 5.72
N PRO A 185 -8.57 12.47 5.25
CA PRO A 185 -8.37 12.67 3.82
C PRO A 185 -7.97 11.37 3.11
N ALA A 186 -8.42 11.17 1.87
CA ALA A 186 -8.11 9.97 1.11
C ALA A 186 -6.61 9.82 0.82
N VAL A 187 -5.89 10.91 0.63
CA VAL A 187 -4.43 10.91 0.39
C VAL A 187 -3.66 11.37 1.62
N PRO A 188 -2.42 10.87 1.80
CA PRO A 188 -1.54 11.43 2.81
C PRO A 188 -1.03 12.82 2.45
N TRP A 189 -0.53 13.52 3.45
CA TRP A 189 0.11 14.82 3.29
C TRP A 189 1.53 14.79 3.88
N PRO A 190 2.54 15.28 3.14
CA PRO A 190 2.52 15.59 1.70
C PRO A 190 2.20 14.35 0.85
N VAL A 191 1.91 14.55 -0.45
CA VAL A 191 1.66 13.44 -1.39
C VAL A 191 2.97 12.75 -1.84
N PHE A 192 4.12 13.40 -1.67
CA PHE A 192 5.46 12.85 -1.86
C PHE A 192 6.20 12.85 -0.52
#